data_AF-A0A923BW43-F1
#
_entry.id   AF-A0A923BW43-F1
#
_cell.length_a   1.000
_cell.length_b   1.000
_cell.length_c   1.000
_cell.angle_alpha   90.00
_cell.angle_beta   90.00
_cell.angle_gamma   90.00
#
_symmetry.space_group_name_H-M   'P 1'
#
loop_
_entity.id
_entity.type
_entity.pdbx_description
1 polymer ?
#
loop_
_entity_poly.entity_id
_entity_poly.type
_entity_poly.pdbx_seq_one_letter_code
_entity_poly.pdbx_strand_id
1 'polypeptide(L)'
;MEFRKASWTTRLKRLALSADSWIDASLYAAGHRAGEIYERIRSITDRLTVSGPKRLAAEFASEGLNVGIAGAIVMLMLAIPAFREGREEALKNQVFAVTFLDRYGSEIGHRGARHDDSLKLEEFPDHLLKAVLATEDRRFYDHFGIDVIGTFRAVAVNARASGVVQGGSSITQQLAKNLFLSNERSLDRKIKEAFLSLWLEYRLTKNEILKLYLDRAYMGGGTFGVAAAAEYYFGKSVKNVTLAEAAMLAGLFKAPTK
;
A
#
# COMPACT_ATOMS: atom_id res chain seq x y z
N MET A 1 49.09 -34.20 -53.33
CA MET A 1 47.70 -33.72 -53.40
C MET A 1 47.56 -32.58 -52.40
N GLU A 2 47.69 -31.33 -52.84
CA GLU A 2 47.55 -30.17 -51.95
C GLU A 2 46.07 -29.91 -51.65
N PHE A 3 45.67 -30.08 -50.38
CA PHE A 3 44.39 -29.59 -49.91
C PHE A 3 44.44 -28.05 -49.85
N ARG A 4 43.90 -27.36 -50.86
CA ARG A 4 43.69 -25.91 -50.82
C ARG A 4 42.90 -25.57 -49.54
N LYS A 5 43.56 -24.91 -48.59
CA LYS A 5 42.93 -24.38 -47.37
C LYS A 5 41.82 -23.42 -47.79
N ALA A 6 40.59 -23.69 -47.36
CA ALA A 6 39.45 -22.84 -47.69
C ALA A 6 39.71 -21.39 -47.23
N SER A 7 39.46 -20.43 -48.12
CA SER A 7 39.60 -19.01 -47.83
C SER A 7 38.78 -18.60 -46.60
N TRP A 8 39.26 -17.62 -45.83
CA TRP A 8 38.59 -17.10 -44.65
C TRP A 8 37.15 -16.63 -44.95
N THR A 9 36.92 -16.09 -46.16
CA THR A 9 35.59 -15.71 -46.64
C THR A 9 34.65 -16.91 -46.82
N THR A 10 35.17 -18.07 -47.23
CA THR A 10 34.38 -19.31 -47.34
C THR A 10 34.00 -19.85 -45.96
N ARG A 11 34.89 -19.73 -44.97
CA ARG A 11 34.61 -20.15 -43.58
C ARG A 11 33.54 -19.27 -42.94
N LEU A 12 33.61 -17.94 -43.12
CA LEU A 12 32.58 -17.01 -42.65
C LEU A 12 31.22 -17.27 -43.29
N LYS A 13 31.17 -17.49 -44.61
CA LYS A 13 29.91 -17.82 -45.31
C LYS A 13 29.29 -19.11 -44.77
N ARG A 14 30.09 -20.14 -44.48
CA ARG A 14 29.60 -21.39 -43.89
C ARG A 14 29.11 -21.20 -42.46
N LEU A 15 29.79 -20.38 -41.65
CA LEU A 15 29.33 -20.04 -40.30
C LEU A 15 28.00 -19.28 -40.34
N ALA A 16 27.86 -18.29 -41.22
CA ALA A 16 26.61 -17.56 -41.42
C ALA A 16 25.46 -18.49 -41.83
N LEU A 17 25.69 -19.37 -42.82
CA LEU A 17 24.70 -20.38 -43.25
C LEU A 17 24.36 -21.38 -42.13
N SER A 18 25.33 -21.75 -41.30
CA SER A 18 25.07 -22.64 -40.15
C SER A 18 24.28 -21.97 -39.04
N ALA A 19 24.49 -20.67 -38.82
CA ALA A 19 23.73 -19.90 -37.86
C ALA A 19 22.29 -19.67 -38.33
N ASP A 20 22.11 -19.34 -39.62
CA ASP A 20 20.81 -19.15 -40.26
C ASP A 20 19.98 -20.45 -40.21
N SER A 21 20.57 -21.57 -40.63
CA SER A 21 19.91 -22.88 -40.54
C SER A 21 19.64 -23.34 -39.11
N TRP A 22 20.47 -22.97 -38.13
CA TRP A 22 20.20 -23.25 -36.72
C TRP A 22 19.03 -22.42 -36.18
N ILE A 23 18.93 -21.14 -36.57
CA ILE A 23 17.80 -20.27 -36.25
C ILE A 23 16.52 -20.81 -36.89
N ASP A 24 16.56 -21.13 -38.18
CA ASP A 24 15.41 -21.67 -38.91
C ASP A 24 14.94 -23.00 -38.34
N ALA A 25 15.86 -23.92 -38.04
CA ALA A 25 15.53 -25.20 -37.43
C ALA A 25 14.94 -25.01 -36.01
N SER A 26 15.43 -24.04 -35.26
CA SER A 26 14.92 -23.72 -33.92
C SER A 26 13.52 -23.11 -33.98
N LEU A 27 13.28 -22.18 -34.91
CA LEU A 27 11.97 -21.57 -35.14
C LEU A 27 10.95 -22.59 -35.63
N TYR A 28 11.34 -23.45 -36.56
CA TYR A 28 10.50 -24.54 -37.06
C TYR A 28 10.16 -25.55 -35.96
N ALA A 29 11.15 -25.98 -35.17
CA ALA A 29 10.93 -26.89 -34.06
C ALA A 29 10.06 -26.27 -32.96
N ALA A 30 10.23 -24.97 -32.67
CA ALA A 30 9.38 -24.24 -31.73
C ALA A 30 7.94 -24.13 -32.23
N GLY A 31 7.74 -23.80 -33.51
CA GLY A 31 6.42 -23.75 -34.14
C GLY A 31 5.71 -25.10 -34.12
N HIS A 32 6.40 -26.18 -34.46
CA HIS A 32 5.83 -27.53 -34.41
C HIS A 32 5.49 -27.97 -32.99
N ARG A 33 6.37 -27.74 -32.02
CA ARG A 33 6.05 -28.03 -30.61
C ARG A 33 4.85 -27.22 -30.13
N ALA A 34 4.74 -25.96 -30.51
CA ALA A 34 3.56 -25.14 -30.19
C ALA A 34 2.28 -25.72 -30.81
N GLY A 35 2.34 -26.18 -32.06
CA GLY A 35 1.25 -26.89 -32.73
C GLY A 35 0.84 -28.18 -32.02
N GLU A 36 1.80 -29.03 -31.66
CA GLU A 36 1.53 -30.29 -30.93
C GLU A 36 0.93 -30.04 -29.53
N ILE A 37 1.43 -29.03 -28.81
CA ILE A 37 0.88 -28.61 -27.52
C ILE A 37 -0.56 -28.11 -27.70
N TYR A 38 -0.82 -27.30 -28.73
CA TYR A 38 -2.15 -26.79 -29.03
C TYR A 38 -3.14 -27.93 -29.31
N GLU A 39 -2.78 -28.86 -30.18
CA GLU A 39 -3.64 -30.02 -30.49
C GLU A 39 -3.87 -30.91 -29.26
N ARG A 40 -2.85 -31.07 -28.40
CA ARG A 40 -3.01 -31.79 -27.13
C ARG A 40 -4.00 -31.07 -26.19
N ILE A 41 -3.86 -29.75 -26.02
CA ILE A 41 -4.77 -28.95 -25.18
C ILE A 41 -6.19 -29.00 -25.73
N ARG A 42 -6.36 -28.85 -27.05
CA ARG A 42 -7.65 -28.96 -27.73
C ARG A 42 -8.30 -30.32 -27.50
N SER A 43 -7.55 -31.40 -27.67
CA SER A 43 -8.06 -32.77 -27.49
C SER A 43 -8.53 -33.06 -26.05
N ILE A 44 -7.91 -32.41 -25.05
CA ILE A 44 -8.32 -32.51 -23.64
C ILE A 44 -9.57 -31.66 -23.42
N THR A 45 -9.58 -30.43 -23.93
CA THR A 45 -10.72 -29.50 -23.82
C THR A 45 -11.98 -30.05 -24.48
N ASP A 46 -11.85 -30.69 -25.65
CA ASP A 46 -12.97 -31.33 -26.36
C ASP A 46 -13.58 -32.50 -25.57
N ARG A 47 -12.83 -33.10 -24.64
CA ARG A 47 -13.33 -34.14 -23.71
C ARG A 47 -13.96 -33.55 -22.45
N LEU A 48 -13.76 -32.26 -22.16
CA LEU A 48 -14.30 -31.55 -20.99
C LEU A 48 -15.64 -30.85 -21.34
N THR A 49 -16.59 -31.60 -21.91
CA THR A 49 -17.91 -31.05 -22.20
C THR A 49 -18.81 -31.17 -20.97
N VAL A 50 -19.03 -30.04 -20.30
CA VAL A 50 -20.04 -29.94 -19.24
C VAL A 50 -21.38 -29.59 -19.88
N SER A 51 -22.39 -30.42 -19.71
CA SER A 51 -23.73 -30.22 -20.28
C SER A 51 -24.77 -29.87 -19.20
N GLY A 52 -25.91 -29.31 -19.64
CA GLY A 52 -27.03 -28.96 -18.77
C GLY A 52 -26.75 -27.76 -17.84
N PRO A 53 -27.46 -27.63 -16.70
CA PRO A 53 -27.33 -26.46 -15.82
C PRO A 53 -25.95 -26.30 -15.17
N LYS A 54 -25.16 -27.37 -15.09
CA LYS A 54 -23.77 -27.31 -14.61
C LYS A 54 -22.84 -26.55 -15.57
N ARG A 55 -23.21 -26.47 -16.86
CA ARG A 55 -22.48 -25.70 -17.87
C ARG A 55 -22.47 -24.21 -17.54
N LEU A 56 -23.61 -23.66 -17.13
CA LEU A 56 -23.72 -22.25 -16.76
C LEU A 56 -22.77 -21.91 -15.60
N ALA A 57 -22.71 -22.76 -14.57
CA ALA A 57 -21.78 -22.56 -13.46
C ALA A 57 -20.31 -22.62 -13.92
N ALA A 58 -19.97 -23.53 -14.84
CA ALA A 58 -18.62 -23.63 -15.40
C ALA A 58 -18.26 -22.42 -16.28
N GLU A 59 -19.19 -21.91 -17.10
CA GLU A 59 -19.01 -20.70 -17.91
C GLU A 59 -18.80 -19.47 -17.02
N PHE A 60 -19.65 -19.26 -16.02
CA PHE A 60 -19.48 -18.15 -15.06
C PHE A 60 -18.18 -18.26 -14.26
N ALA A 61 -17.80 -19.47 -13.84
CA ALA A 61 -16.53 -19.68 -13.14
C ALA A 61 -15.33 -19.37 -14.04
N SER A 62 -15.37 -19.80 -15.31
CA SER A 62 -14.32 -19.56 -16.30
C SER A 62 -14.20 -18.08 -16.65
N GLU A 63 -15.30 -17.40 -16.93
CA GLU A 63 -15.31 -15.95 -17.19
C GLU A 63 -14.87 -15.17 -15.96
N GLY A 64 -15.37 -15.54 -14.77
CA GLY A 64 -14.96 -14.95 -13.50
C GLY A 64 -13.47 -15.12 -13.23
N LEU A 65 -12.89 -16.28 -13.54
CA LEU A 65 -11.45 -16.52 -13.44
C LEU A 65 -10.67 -15.64 -14.41
N ASN A 66 -11.09 -15.55 -15.67
CA ASN A 66 -10.43 -14.71 -16.68
C ASN A 66 -10.44 -13.23 -16.29
N VAL A 67 -11.60 -12.72 -15.88
CA VAL A 67 -11.75 -11.35 -15.37
C VAL A 67 -10.92 -11.14 -14.10
N GLY A 68 -10.90 -12.14 -13.20
CA GLY A 68 -10.10 -12.12 -11.98
C GLY A 68 -8.60 -12.04 -12.27
N ILE A 69 -8.09 -12.83 -13.22
CA ILE A 69 -6.68 -12.80 -13.64
C ILE A 69 -6.34 -11.44 -14.27
N ALA A 70 -7.17 -10.95 -15.20
CA ALA A 70 -6.96 -9.65 -15.82
C ALA A 70 -6.97 -8.53 -14.77
N GLY A 71 -7.93 -8.56 -13.85
CA GLY A 71 -8.02 -7.64 -12.72
C GLY A 71 -6.81 -7.71 -11.82
N ALA A 72 -6.32 -8.91 -11.49
CA ALA A 72 -5.12 -9.11 -10.67
C ALA A 72 -3.86 -8.55 -11.36
N ILE A 73 -3.71 -8.75 -12.68
CA ILE A 73 -2.60 -8.18 -13.45
C ILE A 73 -2.65 -6.64 -13.40
N VAL A 74 -3.82 -6.04 -13.67
CA VAL A 74 -4.00 -4.58 -13.59
C VAL A 74 -3.69 -4.07 -12.19
N MET A 75 -4.19 -4.76 -11.15
CA MET A 75 -3.92 -4.42 -9.77
C MET A 75 -2.41 -4.48 -9.44
N LEU A 76 -1.70 -5.51 -9.90
CA LEU A 76 -0.25 -5.61 -9.74
C LEU A 76 0.49 -4.50 -10.49
N MET A 77 0.06 -4.17 -11.71
CA MET A 77 0.64 -3.06 -12.47
C MET A 77 0.50 -1.72 -11.74
N LEU A 78 -0.66 -1.48 -11.12
CA LEU A 78 -0.91 -0.28 -10.31
C LEU A 78 -0.19 -0.31 -8.95
N ALA A 79 0.15 -1.50 -8.44
CA ALA A 79 0.88 -1.65 -7.19
C ALA A 79 2.40 -1.36 -7.35
N ILE A 80 2.99 -1.63 -8.51
CA ILE A 80 4.43 -1.47 -8.75
C ILE A 80 4.94 -0.06 -8.36
N PRO A 81 4.31 1.06 -8.79
CA PRO A 81 4.70 2.40 -8.37
C PRO A 81 4.64 2.58 -6.85
N ALA A 82 3.61 2.04 -6.20
CA ALA A 82 3.43 2.12 -4.75
C ALA A 82 4.59 1.45 -4.01
N PHE A 83 5.06 0.28 -4.46
CA PHE A 83 6.21 -0.40 -3.86
C PHE A 83 7.55 0.29 -4.11
N ARG A 84 7.68 1.08 -5.18
CA ARG A 84 8.87 1.93 -5.40
C ARG A 84 8.90 3.13 -4.45
N GLU A 85 7.72 3.64 -4.06
CA GLU A 85 7.55 4.70 -3.07
C GLU A 85 7.71 4.16 -1.63
N GLY A 86 7.25 2.92 -1.37
CA GLY A 86 7.37 2.19 -0.10
C GLY A 86 8.78 1.70 0.24
N ARG A 87 9.79 2.56 0.09
CA ARG A 87 11.16 2.28 0.57
C ARG A 87 11.22 2.53 2.07
N GLU A 88 11.90 1.65 2.81
CA GLU A 88 12.07 1.74 4.28
C GLU A 88 12.64 3.10 4.74
N GLU A 89 13.30 3.83 3.84
CA GLU A 89 13.78 5.20 4.04
C GLU A 89 12.67 6.17 4.43
N ALA A 90 11.45 6.00 3.90
CA ALA A 90 10.30 6.84 4.26
C ALA A 90 9.79 6.58 5.70
N LEU A 91 10.01 5.39 6.28
CA LEU A 91 9.74 5.15 7.71
C LEU A 91 10.73 5.95 8.59
N LYS A 92 11.94 6.18 8.07
CA LYS A 92 13.05 6.88 8.75
C LYS A 92 13.06 8.38 8.51
N ASN A 93 12.33 8.89 7.51
CA ASN A 93 12.25 10.32 7.25
C ASN A 93 11.54 11.03 8.41
N GLN A 94 12.32 11.70 9.25
CA GLN A 94 11.85 12.55 10.32
C GLN A 94 11.79 14.00 9.82
N VAL A 95 10.71 14.71 10.16
CA VAL A 95 10.62 16.15 9.90
C VAL A 95 11.42 16.85 11.00
N PHE A 96 12.49 17.55 10.62
CA PHE A 96 13.35 18.24 11.58
C PHE A 96 12.73 19.55 12.07
N ALA A 97 12.99 19.88 13.34
CA ALA A 97 12.75 21.19 13.92
C ALA A 97 14.06 21.88 14.28
N VAL A 98 14.07 23.20 14.12
CA VAL A 98 15.14 24.07 14.58
C VAL A 98 14.62 24.81 15.82
N THR A 99 15.21 24.56 16.97
CA THR A 99 14.89 25.27 18.22
C THR A 99 15.85 26.43 18.41
N PHE A 100 15.31 27.63 18.59
CA PHE A 100 16.06 28.85 18.88
C PHE A 100 16.16 29.04 20.39
N LEU A 101 17.38 29.05 20.90
CA LEU A 101 17.69 29.27 22.31
C LEU A 101 18.21 30.70 22.52
N ASP A 102 17.94 31.27 23.69
CA ASP A 102 18.57 32.50 24.13
C ASP A 102 20.02 32.27 24.59
N ARG A 103 20.70 33.35 24.96
CA ARG A 103 22.08 33.31 25.48
C ARG A 103 22.26 32.50 26.78
N TYR A 104 21.17 32.16 27.45
CA TYR A 104 21.11 31.41 28.70
C TYR A 104 20.61 29.96 28.50
N GLY A 105 20.31 29.56 27.27
CA GLY A 105 19.79 28.23 26.93
C GLY A 105 18.27 28.07 27.06
N SER A 106 17.52 29.16 27.28
CA SER A 106 16.05 29.12 27.31
C SER A 106 15.48 29.16 25.89
N GLU A 107 14.46 28.36 25.61
CA GLU A 107 13.80 28.35 24.30
C GLU A 107 13.04 29.65 24.02
N ILE A 108 13.44 30.38 22.97
CA ILE A 108 12.75 31.58 22.47
C ILE A 108 11.65 31.19 21.49
N GLY A 109 11.86 30.10 20.75
CA GLY A 109 10.88 29.56 19.81
C GLY A 109 11.47 28.44 18.98
N HIS A 110 10.67 27.87 18.09
CA HIS A 110 11.10 26.80 17.19
C HIS A 110 10.53 27.03 15.78
N ARG A 111 11.20 26.46 14.78
CA ARG A 111 10.75 26.43 13.39
C ARG A 111 10.87 25.00 12.87
N GLY A 112 9.74 24.41 12.53
CA GLY A 112 9.64 23.04 12.00
C GLY A 112 8.53 22.26 12.70
N ALA A 113 8.52 20.95 12.51
CA ALA A 113 7.53 20.07 13.11
C ALA A 113 7.86 19.79 14.58
N ARG A 114 6.91 20.02 15.49
CA ARG A 114 7.01 19.47 16.86
C ARG A 114 6.71 17.98 16.80
N HIS A 115 7.66 17.16 17.22
CA HIS A 115 7.53 15.71 17.21
C HIS A 115 8.11 15.14 18.51
N ASP A 116 7.39 14.21 19.12
CA ASP A 116 7.87 13.42 20.26
C ASP A 116 7.39 11.97 20.06
N ASP A 117 8.32 11.08 19.78
CA ASP A 117 8.11 9.64 19.61
C ASP A 117 8.72 8.80 20.76
N SER A 118 9.14 9.46 21.85
CA SER A 118 9.91 8.84 22.94
C SER A 118 9.16 7.80 23.77
N LEU A 119 7.82 7.92 23.84
CA LEU A 119 6.98 7.02 24.61
C LEU A 119 6.84 5.68 23.91
N LYS A 120 6.63 4.60 24.65
CA LYS A 120 6.15 3.32 24.11
C LYS A 120 4.62 3.32 24.05
N LEU A 121 4.05 2.40 23.26
CA LEU A 121 2.59 2.32 23.11
C LEU A 121 1.89 2.06 24.45
N GLU A 122 2.50 1.25 25.32
CA GLU A 122 1.95 0.86 26.62
C GLU A 122 1.97 2.01 27.64
N GLU A 123 2.70 3.09 27.35
CA GLU A 123 2.75 4.28 28.20
C GLU A 123 1.63 5.28 27.87
N PHE A 124 0.92 5.11 26.76
CA PHE A 124 -0.24 5.93 26.45
C PHE A 124 -1.42 5.52 27.33
N PRO A 125 -2.23 6.49 27.81
CA PRO A 125 -3.39 6.14 28.61
C PRO A 125 -4.41 5.33 27.83
N ASP A 126 -4.96 4.31 28.48
CA ASP A 126 -5.96 3.39 27.94
C ASP A 126 -7.15 4.11 27.29
N HIS A 127 -7.65 5.18 27.92
CA HIS A 127 -8.78 5.95 27.42
C HIS A 127 -8.44 6.74 26.16
N LEU A 128 -7.18 7.15 25.98
CA LEU A 128 -6.73 7.80 24.75
C LEU A 128 -6.69 6.81 23.58
N LEU A 129 -6.08 5.63 23.79
CA LEU A 129 -6.05 4.59 22.76
C LEU A 129 -7.48 4.20 22.35
N LYS A 130 -8.37 4.01 23.32
CA LYS A 130 -9.79 3.71 23.07
C LYS A 130 -10.51 4.84 22.34
N ALA A 131 -10.24 6.11 22.68
CA ALA A 131 -10.85 7.25 22.00
C ALA A 131 -10.42 7.35 20.53
N VAL A 132 -9.12 7.14 20.24
CA VAL A 132 -8.58 7.13 18.87
C VAL A 132 -9.20 5.99 18.06
N LEU A 133 -9.17 4.76 18.60
CA LEU A 133 -9.76 3.60 17.92
C LEU A 133 -11.26 3.78 17.69
N ALA A 134 -12.02 4.26 18.68
CA ALA A 134 -13.45 4.46 18.54
C ALA A 134 -13.81 5.49 17.46
N THR A 135 -12.97 6.51 17.27
CA THR A 135 -13.20 7.61 16.34
C THR A 135 -12.72 7.29 14.92
N GLU A 136 -11.50 6.77 14.79
CA GLU A 136 -10.82 6.59 13.51
C GLU A 136 -11.05 5.20 12.91
N ASP A 137 -10.94 4.14 13.72
CA ASP A 137 -10.98 2.76 13.23
C ASP A 137 -11.33 1.76 14.34
N ARG A 138 -12.63 1.61 14.63
CA ARG A 138 -13.12 0.79 15.75
C ARG A 138 -12.71 -0.68 15.64
N ARG A 139 -12.45 -1.15 14.42
CA ARG A 139 -12.11 -2.53 14.11
C ARG A 139 -10.65 -2.72 13.72
N PHE A 140 -9.80 -1.77 14.09
CA PHE A 140 -8.39 -1.75 13.72
C PHE A 140 -7.69 -3.10 13.91
N TYR A 141 -7.96 -3.81 15.00
CA TYR A 141 -7.35 -5.12 15.28
C TYR A 141 -7.99 -6.30 14.53
N ASP A 142 -9.14 -6.12 13.90
CA ASP A 142 -9.93 -7.20 13.27
C ASP A 142 -9.72 -7.29 11.74
N HIS A 143 -9.09 -6.29 11.13
CA HIS A 143 -8.86 -6.25 9.68
C HIS A 143 -7.37 -6.19 9.36
N PHE A 144 -7.01 -6.36 8.08
CA PHE A 144 -5.63 -6.32 7.61
C PHE A 144 -5.48 -5.22 6.57
N GLY A 145 -5.05 -4.03 7.01
CA GLY A 145 -4.85 -2.85 6.17
C GLY A 145 -6.12 -2.13 5.78
N ILE A 146 -7.16 -2.84 5.35
CA ILE A 146 -8.41 -2.24 4.84
C ILE A 146 -9.60 -2.84 5.57
N ASP A 147 -10.41 -1.99 6.23
CA ASP A 147 -11.68 -2.41 6.82
C ASP A 147 -12.79 -2.47 5.76
N VAL A 148 -12.86 -3.56 5.01
CA VAL A 148 -13.87 -3.75 3.95
C VAL A 148 -15.29 -3.50 4.46
N ILE A 149 -15.63 -4.05 5.63
CA ILE A 149 -16.96 -3.90 6.24
C ILE A 149 -17.18 -2.44 6.70
N GLY A 150 -16.18 -1.83 7.33
CA GLY A 150 -16.22 -0.42 7.73
C GLY A 150 -16.40 0.53 6.54
N THR A 151 -15.70 0.27 5.43
CA THR A 151 -15.81 0.99 4.17
C THR A 151 -17.22 0.84 3.58
N PHE A 152 -17.75 -0.38 3.47
CA PHE A 152 -19.12 -0.59 2.96
C PHE A 152 -20.18 0.08 3.82
N ARG A 153 -20.05 -0.02 5.16
CA ARG A 153 -20.93 0.70 6.10
C ARG A 153 -20.86 2.20 5.86
N ALA A 154 -19.66 2.77 5.76
CA ALA A 154 -19.49 4.22 5.52
C ALA A 154 -20.12 4.65 4.21
N VAL A 155 -19.96 3.86 3.13
CA VAL A 155 -20.63 4.11 1.84
C VAL A 155 -22.15 4.09 1.99
N ALA A 156 -22.71 3.08 2.66
CA ALA A 156 -24.16 2.96 2.85
C ALA A 156 -24.74 4.12 3.69
N VAL A 157 -24.02 4.56 4.72
CA VAL A 157 -24.41 5.71 5.56
C VAL A 157 -24.34 7.01 4.77
N ASN A 158 -23.22 7.25 4.06
CA ASN A 158 -23.02 8.47 3.29
C ASN A 158 -23.99 8.57 2.09
N ALA A 159 -24.37 7.45 1.48
CA ALA A 159 -25.37 7.44 0.39
C ALA A 159 -26.77 7.87 0.84
N ARG A 160 -27.08 7.71 2.15
CA ARG A 160 -28.36 8.13 2.75
C ARG A 160 -28.30 9.52 3.36
N ALA A 161 -27.11 10.11 3.46
CA ALA A 161 -26.90 11.42 4.06
C ALA A 161 -26.71 12.49 2.97
N SER A 162 -27.01 13.75 3.27
CA SER A 162 -26.78 14.88 2.36
C SER A 162 -25.30 15.27 2.20
N GLY A 163 -24.37 14.39 2.60
CA GLY A 163 -22.93 14.63 2.58
C GLY A 163 -22.13 13.48 3.19
N VAL A 164 -20.80 13.65 3.25
CA VAL A 164 -19.88 12.67 3.85
C VAL A 164 -19.91 12.83 5.38
N VAL A 165 -20.58 11.91 6.07
CA VAL A 165 -20.70 11.90 7.53
C VAL A 165 -19.64 10.99 8.15
N GLN A 166 -19.39 9.84 7.53
CA GLN A 166 -18.48 8.81 8.04
C GLN A 166 -17.26 8.59 7.14
N GLY A 167 -16.08 8.55 7.76
CA GLY A 167 -14.84 8.12 7.10
C GLY A 167 -14.82 6.60 6.93
N GLY A 168 -14.42 6.13 5.75
CA GLY A 168 -14.33 4.70 5.43
C GLY A 168 -12.91 4.15 5.36
N SER A 169 -11.88 4.94 5.73
CA SER A 169 -10.47 4.54 5.66
C SER A 169 -9.96 4.08 7.01
N SER A 170 -9.16 3.02 7.04
CA SER A 170 -8.54 2.49 8.26
C SER A 170 -7.40 3.38 8.77
N ILE A 171 -6.97 3.17 10.01
CA ILE A 171 -5.75 3.81 10.54
C ILE A 171 -4.53 3.49 9.67
N THR A 172 -4.38 2.24 9.22
CA THR A 172 -3.26 1.82 8.37
C THR A 172 -3.25 2.54 7.02
N GLN A 173 -4.42 2.73 6.40
CA GLN A 173 -4.55 3.51 5.16
C GLN A 173 -4.19 4.97 5.38
N GLN A 174 -4.65 5.56 6.49
CA GLN A 174 -4.29 6.93 6.85
C GLN A 174 -2.79 7.08 7.10
N LEU A 175 -2.18 6.12 7.79
CA LEU A 175 -0.73 6.08 8.02
C LEU A 175 0.03 5.98 6.69
N ALA A 176 -0.37 5.08 5.80
CA ALA A 176 0.22 4.94 4.47
C ALA A 176 0.16 6.25 3.67
N LYS A 177 -1.00 6.91 3.69
CA LYS A 177 -1.18 8.23 3.05
C LYS A 177 -0.22 9.26 3.63
N ASN A 178 -0.10 9.33 4.95
CA ASN A 178 0.72 10.34 5.62
C ASN A 178 2.23 10.12 5.43
N LEU A 179 2.68 8.88 5.34
CA LEU A 179 4.11 8.55 5.25
C LEU A 179 4.67 8.59 3.82
N PHE A 180 3.89 8.15 2.83
CA PHE A 180 4.41 7.87 1.49
C PHE A 180 3.81 8.74 0.39
N LEU A 181 2.61 9.30 0.61
CA LEU A 181 1.82 9.89 -0.47
C LEU A 181 1.65 11.39 -0.31
N SER A 182 1.45 12.08 -1.43
CA SER A 182 1.08 13.49 -1.45
C SER A 182 -0.40 13.69 -1.05
N ASN A 183 -0.76 14.92 -0.69
CA ASN A 183 -2.14 15.31 -0.36
C ASN A 183 -3.06 15.47 -1.59
N GLU A 184 -2.62 15.07 -2.79
CA GLU A 184 -3.45 15.09 -4.00
C GLU A 184 -4.74 14.29 -3.80
N ARG A 185 -5.82 14.53 -4.55
CA ARG A 185 -7.02 13.68 -4.51
C ARG A 185 -7.25 13.02 -5.85
N SER A 186 -6.68 11.83 -6.05
CA SER A 186 -6.85 11.01 -7.25
C SER A 186 -7.15 9.55 -6.90
N LEU A 187 -7.77 8.83 -7.85
CA LEU A 187 -8.04 7.40 -7.71
C LEU A 187 -6.74 6.59 -7.68
N ASP A 188 -5.76 6.96 -8.51
CA ASP A 188 -4.41 6.37 -8.51
C ASP A 188 -3.77 6.42 -7.12
N ARG A 189 -3.76 7.60 -6.49
CA ARG A 189 -3.26 7.74 -5.11
C ARG A 189 -4.01 6.84 -4.13
N LYS A 190 -5.34 6.71 -4.25
CA LYS A 190 -6.13 5.86 -3.35
C LYS A 190 -5.82 4.37 -3.54
N ILE A 191 -5.50 3.95 -4.76
CA ILE A 191 -5.05 2.59 -5.05
C ILE A 191 -3.66 2.36 -4.44
N LYS A 192 -2.72 3.30 -4.59
CA LYS A 192 -1.41 3.24 -3.92
C LYS A 192 -1.55 3.15 -2.40
N GLU A 193 -2.45 3.95 -1.81
CA GLU A 193 -2.75 3.94 -0.37
C GLU A 193 -3.21 2.55 0.11
N ALA A 194 -4.08 1.89 -0.67
CA ALA A 194 -4.52 0.53 -0.38
C ALA A 194 -3.35 -0.47 -0.38
N PHE A 195 -2.51 -0.47 -1.41
CA PHE A 195 -1.36 -1.38 -1.46
C PHE A 195 -0.31 -1.11 -0.38
N LEU A 196 0.00 0.16 -0.11
CA LEU A 196 0.92 0.54 0.95
C LEU A 196 0.39 0.17 2.33
N SER A 197 -0.93 0.23 2.56
CA SER A 197 -1.52 -0.22 3.81
C SER A 197 -1.34 -1.73 4.02
N LEU A 198 -1.52 -2.54 2.97
CA LEU A 198 -1.27 -3.98 3.03
C LEU A 198 0.22 -4.29 3.25
N TRP A 199 1.10 -3.50 2.63
CA TRP A 199 2.55 -3.62 2.83
C TRP A 199 2.96 -3.28 4.27
N LEU A 200 2.40 -2.21 4.86
CA LEU A 200 2.65 -1.85 6.26
C LEU A 200 2.23 -2.98 7.20
N GLU A 201 1.06 -3.57 7.00
CA GLU A 201 0.53 -4.67 7.83
C GLU A 201 1.30 -5.97 7.67
N TYR A 202 1.95 -6.16 6.52
CA TYR A 202 2.86 -7.27 6.33
C TYR A 202 4.21 -7.07 7.05
N ARG A 203 4.66 -5.81 7.20
CA ARG A 203 5.97 -5.48 7.78
C ARG A 203 5.93 -5.17 9.27
N LEU A 204 4.80 -4.68 9.77
CA LEU A 204 4.64 -4.16 11.11
C LEU A 204 3.44 -4.82 11.79
N THR A 205 3.56 -5.04 13.09
CA THR A 205 2.44 -5.46 13.93
C THR A 205 1.42 -4.34 14.09
N LYS A 206 0.19 -4.69 14.49
CA LYS A 206 -0.87 -3.72 14.79
C LYS A 206 -0.45 -2.67 15.81
N ASN A 207 0.28 -3.07 16.85
CA ASN A 207 0.76 -2.16 17.88
C ASN A 207 1.79 -1.18 17.31
N GLU A 208 2.72 -1.64 16.46
CA GLU A 208 3.70 -0.77 15.81
C GLU A 208 3.03 0.22 14.85
N ILE A 209 2.02 -0.22 14.09
CA ILE A 209 1.23 0.65 13.21
C ILE A 209 0.49 1.72 14.02
N LEU A 210 -0.20 1.32 15.09
CA LEU A 210 -0.92 2.26 15.95
C LEU A 210 0.03 3.25 16.58
N LYS A 211 1.18 2.79 17.07
CA LYS A 211 2.22 3.66 17.63
C LYS A 211 2.73 4.67 16.62
N LEU A 212 3.15 4.22 15.44
CA LEU A 212 3.61 5.12 14.37
C LEU A 212 2.53 6.12 13.96
N TYR A 213 1.27 5.71 13.92
CA TYR A 213 0.16 6.61 13.66
C TYR A 213 0.03 7.69 14.75
N LEU A 214 0.06 7.29 16.02
CA LEU A 214 0.02 8.23 17.15
C LEU A 214 1.23 9.16 17.21
N ASP A 215 2.38 8.76 16.67
CA ASP A 215 3.60 9.58 16.67
C ASP A 215 3.66 10.54 15.48
N ARG A 216 3.17 10.11 14.31
CA ARG A 216 3.44 10.80 13.03
C ARG A 216 2.26 11.59 12.50
N ALA A 217 1.04 11.37 13.00
CA ALA A 217 -0.11 12.10 12.49
C ALA A 217 -0.01 13.60 12.76
N TYR A 218 -0.32 14.41 11.75
CA TYR A 218 -0.43 15.86 11.94
C TYR A 218 -1.69 16.20 12.73
N MET A 219 -1.54 16.93 13.83
CA MET A 219 -2.62 17.23 14.78
C MET A 219 -2.89 18.73 14.93
N GLY A 220 -2.35 19.57 14.05
CA GLY A 220 -2.59 21.02 14.05
C GLY A 220 -1.51 21.79 14.80
N GLY A 221 -1.45 23.12 14.61
CA GLY A 221 -0.50 23.98 15.30
C GLY A 221 0.99 23.62 15.07
N GLY A 222 1.31 22.95 13.96
CA GLY A 222 2.67 22.45 13.70
C GLY A 222 3.07 21.21 14.50
N THR A 223 2.11 20.54 15.16
CA THR A 223 2.34 19.33 15.96
C THR A 223 2.15 18.06 15.14
N PHE A 224 3.08 17.14 15.29
CA PHE A 224 3.08 15.80 14.70
C PHE A 224 3.19 14.80 15.84
N GLY A 225 2.10 14.08 16.05
CA GLY A 225 1.93 13.09 17.09
C GLY A 225 1.21 13.58 18.33
N VAL A 226 0.60 12.65 19.04
CA VAL A 226 -0.29 12.93 20.18
C VAL A 226 0.46 13.45 21.39
N ALA A 227 1.71 13.02 21.60
CA ALA A 227 2.55 13.54 22.67
C ALA A 227 2.83 15.04 22.49
N ALA A 228 3.30 15.44 21.30
CA ALA A 228 3.52 16.84 20.96
C ALA A 228 2.22 17.67 20.99
N ALA A 229 1.10 17.09 20.56
CA ALA A 229 -0.21 17.73 20.63
C ALA A 229 -0.68 17.96 22.07
N ALA A 230 -0.51 16.98 22.97
CA ALA A 230 -0.91 17.11 24.37
C ALA A 230 -0.14 18.24 25.08
N GLU A 231 1.17 18.33 24.84
CA GLU A 231 2.00 19.44 25.35
C GLU A 231 1.56 20.79 24.75
N TYR A 232 1.28 20.82 23.44
CA TYR A 232 0.87 22.06 22.78
C TYR A 232 -0.50 22.60 23.22
N TYR A 233 -1.50 21.73 23.33
CA TYR A 233 -2.88 22.13 23.64
C TYR A 233 -3.15 22.23 25.14
N PHE A 234 -2.46 21.44 25.97
CA PHE A 234 -2.76 21.33 27.40
C PHE A 234 -1.56 21.59 28.32
N GLY A 235 -0.34 21.78 27.78
CA GLY A 235 0.86 22.03 28.56
C GLY A 235 1.23 20.89 29.49
N LYS A 236 0.93 19.64 29.10
CA LYS A 236 1.19 18.45 29.92
C LYS A 236 1.47 17.21 29.11
N SER A 237 2.15 16.27 29.77
CA SER A 237 2.44 14.95 29.21
C SER A 237 1.15 14.23 28.80
N VAL A 238 1.19 13.58 27.64
CA VAL A 238 0.09 12.73 27.14
C VAL A 238 -0.31 11.63 28.13
N LYS A 239 0.60 11.19 29.00
CA LYS A 239 0.31 10.22 30.07
C LYS A 239 -0.75 10.71 31.06
N ASN A 240 -0.89 12.03 31.20
CA ASN A 240 -1.74 12.70 32.18
C ASN A 240 -2.95 13.39 31.55
N VAL A 241 -3.28 13.07 30.29
CA VAL A 241 -4.51 13.56 29.66
C VAL A 241 -5.73 12.90 30.27
N THR A 242 -6.77 13.68 30.49
CA THR A 242 -8.10 13.22 30.93
C THR A 242 -8.87 12.62 29.76
N LEU A 243 -10.00 11.97 30.04
CA LEU A 243 -10.88 11.43 29.01
C LEU A 243 -11.38 12.51 28.03
N ALA A 244 -11.72 13.70 28.53
CA ALA A 244 -12.21 14.79 27.70
C ALA A 244 -11.13 15.32 26.75
N GLU A 245 -9.90 15.47 27.26
CA GLU A 245 -8.75 15.90 26.46
C GLU A 245 -8.35 14.81 25.44
N ALA A 246 -8.41 13.54 25.83
CA ALA A 246 -8.21 12.42 24.91
C ALA A 246 -9.24 12.39 23.78
N ALA A 247 -10.52 12.66 24.08
CA ALA A 247 -11.56 12.76 23.06
C ALA A 247 -11.33 13.94 22.11
N MET A 248 -10.85 15.08 22.64
CA MET A 248 -10.47 16.23 21.83
C MET A 248 -9.28 15.90 20.91
N LEU A 249 -8.21 15.30 21.45
CA LEU A 249 -7.05 14.85 20.67
C LEU A 249 -7.46 13.84 19.58
N ALA A 250 -8.33 12.88 19.89
CA ALA A 250 -8.85 11.94 18.91
C ALA A 250 -9.64 12.63 17.78
N GLY A 251 -10.33 13.73 18.07
CA GLY A 251 -11.02 14.54 17.06
C GLY A 251 -10.09 15.26 16.09
N LEU A 252 -8.86 15.59 16.51
CA LEU A 252 -7.90 16.34 15.70
C LEU A 252 -7.40 15.55 14.47
N PHE A 253 -7.40 14.22 14.51
CA PHE A 253 -7.01 13.39 13.36
C PHE A 253 -7.86 13.65 12.12
N LYS A 254 -9.16 13.93 12.31
CA LYS A 254 -10.11 14.20 11.21
C LYS A 254 -9.95 15.60 10.64
N ALA A 255 -9.66 16.60 11.47
CA ALA A 255 -9.65 18.01 11.08
C ALA A 255 -8.61 18.83 11.90
N PRO A 256 -7.31 18.68 11.63
CA PRO A 256 -6.26 19.32 12.44
C PRO A 256 -6.16 20.84 12.29
N THR A 257 -6.94 21.46 11.39
CA THR A 257 -6.88 22.90 11.08
C THR A 257 -8.24 23.60 11.15
N LYS A 258 -9.26 22.95 11.68
CA LYS A 258 -10.62 23.50 11.82
C LYS A 258 -11.12 23.25 13.23
#